data_AF-D3SMY6-F1
#
_entry.id   AF-D3SMY6-F1
#
_cell.length_a   1.000
_cell.length_b   1.000
_cell.length_c   1.000
_cell.angle_alpha   90.00
_cell.angle_beta   90.00
_cell.angle_gamma   90.00
#
_symmetry.space_group_name_H-M   'P 1'
#
loop_
_entity.id
_entity.type
_entity.pdbx_description
1 polymer ?
#
loop_
_entity_poly.entity_id
_entity_poly.type
_entity_poly.pdbx_seq_one_letter_code
_entity_poly.pdbx_strand_id
1 'polypeptide(L)'
;MLSLLLTISLLIGDARVIYIPEEHTSKEDHAFQLEVIRKIWESGEKLVIAMEMFQQPFQTFLDQYISCDISEEEMLQKTQYRKRWGYDPSFYAPIWRYAKEKGIKIYAINIPTELVKKVREEGLEKVRDPALPYPPMEPTQQEKDLLLGVLKEHPKVDVHSFLDVQTAWDSGMALAIARILEKEKDSRVVVLVGGMHAPSLEEGVPRRVALLVPGVKQKILRRENYQRLFSMDLSKDRSSANSMRDPNCRP
;
A
#
# COMPACT_ATOMS: atom_id res chain seq x y z
N MET A 1 -3.42 -13.03 25.44
CA MET A 1 -2.27 -12.88 24.52
C MET A 1 -2.09 -14.09 23.61
N LEU A 2 -1.91 -15.33 24.11
CA LEU A 2 -1.72 -16.52 23.24
C LEU A 2 -2.87 -16.78 22.24
N SER A 3 -4.12 -16.54 22.65
CA SER A 3 -5.31 -16.71 21.79
C SER A 3 -5.42 -15.67 20.67
N LEU A 4 -4.71 -14.54 20.75
CA LEU A 4 -4.86 -13.43 19.78
C LEU A 4 -3.76 -13.44 18.72
N LEU A 5 -2.55 -13.86 19.09
CA LEU A 5 -1.44 -14.09 18.15
C LEU A 5 -1.69 -15.30 17.24
N LEU A 6 -2.34 -16.35 17.75
CA LEU A 6 -2.81 -17.46 16.90
C LEU A 6 -3.76 -16.95 15.80
N THR A 7 -4.56 -15.91 16.09
CA THR A 7 -5.59 -15.41 15.19
C THR A 7 -5.02 -14.71 13.97
N ILE A 8 -3.94 -13.91 14.11
CA ILE A 8 -3.37 -13.19 12.96
C ILE A 8 -2.64 -14.14 12.01
N SER A 9 -1.84 -15.07 12.52
CA SER A 9 -1.13 -16.06 11.68
C SER A 9 -2.10 -17.00 10.98
N LEU A 10 -3.21 -17.40 11.63
CA LEU A 10 -4.29 -18.13 10.96
C LEU A 10 -5.00 -17.28 9.89
N LEU A 11 -5.20 -15.99 10.17
CA LEU A 11 -5.89 -15.07 9.27
C LEU A 11 -5.13 -14.84 7.96
N ILE A 12 -3.83 -14.58 8.07
CA ILE A 12 -2.96 -14.33 6.90
C ILE A 12 -2.45 -15.62 6.28
N GLY A 13 -2.47 -16.74 7.02
CA GLY A 13 -1.96 -18.03 6.58
C GLY A 13 -0.51 -17.93 6.10
N ASP A 14 -0.24 -18.51 4.93
CA ASP A 14 1.05 -18.48 4.25
C ASP A 14 1.15 -17.41 3.14
N ALA A 15 0.21 -16.45 3.11
CA ALA A 15 0.22 -15.37 2.13
C ALA A 15 1.46 -14.47 2.25
N ARG A 16 2.25 -14.39 1.17
CA ARG A 16 3.43 -13.53 1.10
C ARG A 16 3.09 -12.06 0.87
N VAL A 17 1.96 -11.79 0.20
CA VAL A 17 1.45 -10.44 -0.04
C VAL A 17 0.09 -10.29 0.63
N ILE A 18 -0.06 -9.26 1.46
CA ILE A 18 -1.27 -9.01 2.24
C ILE A 18 -1.75 -7.60 1.90
N TYR A 19 -2.84 -7.49 1.16
CA TYR A 19 -3.46 -6.22 0.81
C TYR A 19 -4.43 -5.81 1.91
N ILE A 20 -4.37 -4.53 2.31
CA ILE A 20 -5.32 -3.93 3.24
C ILE A 20 -5.90 -2.69 2.57
N PRO A 21 -6.97 -2.87 1.77
CA PRO A 21 -7.54 -1.78 0.99
C PRO A 21 -8.20 -0.73 1.89
N GLU A 22 -8.18 0.53 1.46
CA GLU A 22 -8.70 1.66 2.24
C GLU A 22 -9.52 2.66 1.41
N GLU A 23 -10.37 3.43 2.10
CA GLU A 23 -10.84 4.73 1.66
C GLU A 23 -9.93 5.83 2.21
N HIS A 24 -9.40 6.70 1.34
CA HIS A 24 -8.24 7.58 1.63
C HIS A 24 -8.42 8.55 2.80
N THR A 25 -9.66 8.77 3.21
CA THR A 25 -10.05 9.67 4.31
C THR A 25 -10.67 8.92 5.50
N SER A 26 -10.74 7.60 5.48
CA SER A 26 -11.29 6.79 6.57
C SER A 26 -10.24 6.56 7.66
N LYS A 27 -10.45 7.21 8.81
CA LYS A 27 -9.61 6.98 10.00
C LYS A 27 -9.70 5.54 10.49
N GLU A 28 -10.86 4.92 10.32
CA GLU A 28 -11.12 3.54 10.73
C GLU A 28 -10.34 2.55 9.87
N ASP A 29 -10.25 2.77 8.56
CA ASP A 29 -9.44 1.92 7.67
C ASP A 29 -7.96 2.03 8.03
N HIS A 30 -7.43 3.24 8.26
CA HIS A 30 -6.03 3.41 8.64
C HIS A 30 -5.70 2.87 10.04
N ALA A 31 -6.64 2.98 11.00
CA ALA A 31 -6.49 2.35 12.30
C ALA A 31 -6.44 0.81 12.18
N PHE A 32 -7.28 0.24 11.33
CA PHE A 32 -7.27 -1.19 11.02
C PHE A 32 -5.96 -1.64 10.35
N GLN A 33 -5.45 -0.86 9.40
CA GLN A 33 -4.14 -1.10 8.77
C GLN A 33 -3.02 -1.17 9.81
N LEU A 34 -2.95 -0.18 10.71
CA LEU A 34 -1.97 -0.17 11.80
C LEU A 34 -2.11 -1.38 12.70
N GLU A 35 -3.34 -1.75 13.08
CA GLU A 35 -3.56 -2.90 13.98
C GLU A 35 -3.13 -4.22 13.35
N VAL A 36 -3.43 -4.44 12.06
CA VAL A 36 -2.94 -5.63 11.33
C VAL A 36 -1.42 -5.66 11.30
N ILE A 37 -0.77 -4.53 10.97
CA ILE A 37 0.70 -4.42 10.94
C ILE A 37 1.29 -4.75 12.31
N ARG A 38 0.73 -4.20 13.39
CA ARG A 38 1.16 -4.49 14.77
C ARG A 38 1.06 -5.97 15.09
N LYS A 39 -0.08 -6.60 14.80
CA LYS A 39 -0.28 -8.02 15.12
C LYS A 39 0.66 -8.93 14.31
N ILE A 40 0.93 -8.63 13.04
CA ILE A 40 1.91 -9.40 12.25
C ILE A 40 3.32 -9.23 12.82
N TRP A 41 3.71 -8.02 13.20
CA TRP A 41 5.01 -7.78 13.82
C TRP A 41 5.15 -8.50 15.18
N GLU A 42 4.13 -8.42 16.02
CA GLU A 42 4.08 -9.04 17.35
C GLU A 42 4.02 -10.56 17.32
N SER A 43 3.61 -11.19 16.21
CA SER A 43 3.70 -12.65 16.04
C SER A 43 5.14 -13.13 15.78
N GLY A 44 6.09 -12.20 15.61
CA GLY A 44 7.49 -12.48 15.31
C GLY A 44 7.78 -12.67 13.83
N GLU A 45 6.80 -12.44 12.95
CA GLU A 45 7.00 -12.49 11.51
C GLU A 45 7.69 -11.22 11.01
N LYS A 46 8.63 -11.38 10.07
CA LYS A 46 9.24 -10.24 9.37
C LYS A 46 8.25 -9.68 8.37
N LEU A 47 8.12 -8.36 8.31
CA LEU A 47 7.28 -7.69 7.34
C LEU A 47 7.93 -6.40 6.82
N VAL A 48 7.50 -5.98 5.64
CA VAL A 48 7.71 -4.64 5.08
C VAL A 48 6.36 -4.07 4.66
N ILE A 49 6.25 -2.74 4.63
CA ILE A 49 5.01 -2.05 4.26
C ILE A 49 5.21 -1.43 2.88
N ALA A 50 4.27 -1.62 1.97
CA ALA A 50 4.26 -1.05 0.64
C ALA A 50 3.07 -0.08 0.54
N MET A 51 3.30 1.18 0.19
CA MET A 51 2.27 2.22 0.28
C MET A 51 2.07 2.95 -1.05
N GLU A 52 0.84 2.97 -1.53
CA GLU A 52 0.42 3.69 -2.76
C GLU A 52 0.73 5.18 -2.72
N MET A 53 0.64 5.77 -1.54
CA MET A 53 0.71 7.21 -1.39
C MET A 53 2.10 7.82 -1.64
N PHE A 54 3.16 6.98 -1.72
CA PHE A 54 4.53 7.38 -2.07
C PHE A 54 4.88 6.90 -3.49
N GLN A 55 5.51 7.77 -4.27
CA GLN A 55 5.94 7.45 -5.63
C GLN A 55 7.38 6.89 -5.65
N GLN A 56 7.62 5.87 -6.47
CA GLN A 56 8.86 5.09 -6.53
C GLN A 56 10.17 5.91 -6.54
N PRO A 57 10.29 7.05 -7.25
CA PRO A 57 11.53 7.85 -7.25
C PRO A 57 11.93 8.42 -5.88
N PHE A 58 11.01 8.47 -4.92
CA PHE A 58 11.24 9.06 -3.60
C PHE A 58 11.61 8.03 -2.52
N GLN A 59 11.86 6.77 -2.88
CA GLN A 59 12.18 5.68 -1.94
C GLN A 59 13.29 6.06 -0.96
N THR A 60 14.35 6.75 -1.41
CA THR A 60 15.48 7.09 -0.56
C THR A 60 15.09 7.93 0.67
N PHE A 61 14.02 8.73 0.59
CA PHE A 61 13.56 9.56 1.70
C PHE A 61 12.74 8.77 2.72
N LEU A 62 12.10 7.68 2.29
CA LEU A 62 11.47 6.73 3.20
C LEU A 62 12.54 5.95 3.96
N ASP A 63 13.58 5.50 3.25
CA ASP A 63 14.70 4.79 3.86
C ASP A 63 15.38 5.67 4.92
N GLN A 64 15.66 6.95 4.61
CA GLN A 64 16.22 7.94 5.54
C GLN A 64 15.32 8.22 6.74
N TYR A 65 14.00 8.23 6.55
CA TYR A 65 13.06 8.43 7.66
C TYR A 65 13.08 7.23 8.62
N ILE A 66 13.06 6.01 8.08
CA ILE A 66 13.10 4.76 8.85
C ILE A 66 14.45 4.59 9.57
N SER A 67 15.57 5.02 8.97
CA SER A 67 16.90 5.06 9.62
C SER A 67 17.10 6.22 10.58
N CYS A 68 16.09 7.09 10.73
CA CYS A 68 16.12 8.26 11.61
C CYS A 68 17.06 9.39 11.16
N ASP A 69 17.50 9.38 9.90
CA ASP A 69 18.37 10.42 9.34
C ASP A 69 17.61 11.72 9.06
N ILE A 70 16.29 11.64 8.87
CA ILE A 70 15.41 12.79 8.66
C ILE A 70 14.16 12.73 9.53
N SER A 71 13.58 13.90 9.81
CA SER A 71 12.29 14.03 10.48
C SER A 71 11.11 13.62 9.58
N GLU A 72 9.95 13.40 10.19
CA GLU A 72 8.70 13.13 9.46
C GLU A 72 8.33 14.28 8.51
N GLU A 73 8.53 15.53 8.94
CA GLU A 73 8.23 16.69 8.10
C GLU A 73 9.19 16.80 6.91
N GLU A 74 10.48 16.50 7.11
CA GLU A 74 11.44 16.42 6.01
C GLU A 74 11.11 15.30 5.02
N MET A 75 10.66 14.13 5.52
CA MET A 75 10.16 13.04 4.67
C MET A 75 8.98 13.53 3.82
N LEU A 76 7.99 14.18 4.42
CA LEU A 76 6.82 14.73 3.71
C LEU A 76 7.21 15.78 2.65
N GLN A 77 8.16 16.66 2.98
CA GLN A 77 8.66 17.67 2.05
C GLN A 77 9.40 17.03 0.87
N LYS A 78 10.35 16.13 1.14
CA LYS A 78 11.24 15.52 0.13
C LYS A 78 10.50 14.53 -0.78
N THR A 79 9.51 13.82 -0.25
CA THR A 79 8.58 12.97 -1.04
C THR A 79 7.51 13.78 -1.78
N GLN A 80 7.42 15.09 -1.51
CA GLN A 80 6.37 15.97 -2.02
C GLN A 80 4.96 15.47 -1.70
N TYR A 81 4.79 14.76 -0.58
CA TYR A 81 3.55 14.07 -0.20
C TYR A 81 2.31 14.97 -0.33
N ARG A 82 2.37 16.20 0.21
CA ARG A 82 1.23 17.13 0.18
C ARG A 82 0.85 17.59 -1.22
N LYS A 83 1.80 17.64 -2.15
CA LYS A 83 1.56 18.03 -3.55
C LYS A 83 1.08 16.84 -4.39
N ARG A 84 1.63 15.66 -4.13
CA ARG A 84 1.47 14.48 -5.00
C ARG A 84 0.34 13.55 -4.55
N TRP A 85 0.19 13.36 -3.24
CA TRP A 85 -0.89 12.57 -2.65
C TRP A 85 -2.08 13.47 -2.26
N GLY A 86 -1.80 14.57 -1.55
CA GLY A 86 -2.80 15.61 -1.26
C GLY A 86 -3.75 15.34 -0.09
N TYR A 87 -3.77 14.13 0.47
CA TYR A 87 -4.53 13.81 1.69
C TYR A 87 -3.81 14.30 2.95
N ASP A 88 -4.55 14.46 4.05
CA ASP A 88 -3.98 14.85 5.34
C ASP A 88 -2.94 13.80 5.82
N PRO A 89 -1.68 14.19 6.10
CA PRO A 89 -0.69 13.27 6.67
C PRO A 89 -1.14 12.57 7.95
N SER A 90 -2.06 13.16 8.73
CA SER A 90 -2.53 12.60 10.00
C SER A 90 -3.20 11.23 9.87
N PHE A 91 -3.74 10.91 8.68
CA PHE A 91 -4.31 9.60 8.38
C PHE A 91 -3.28 8.46 8.42
N TYR A 92 -2.06 8.72 7.93
CA TYR A 92 -1.04 7.70 7.73
C TYR A 92 0.13 7.80 8.73
N ALA A 93 0.31 8.96 9.38
CA ALA A 93 1.40 9.20 10.34
C ALA A 93 1.53 8.14 11.44
N PRO A 94 0.44 7.59 12.04
CA PRO A 94 0.57 6.50 13.01
C PRO A 94 1.28 5.26 12.45
N ILE A 95 1.05 4.92 11.18
CA ILE A 95 1.69 3.78 10.51
C ILE A 95 3.17 4.07 10.28
N TRP A 96 3.51 5.28 9.79
CA TRP A 96 4.89 5.68 9.54
C TRP A 96 5.72 5.67 10.83
N ARG A 97 5.18 6.23 11.91
CA ARG A 97 5.85 6.29 13.21
C ARG A 97 6.06 4.90 13.79
N TYR A 98 5.05 4.03 13.72
CA TYR A 98 5.20 2.64 14.16
C TYR A 98 6.28 1.91 13.34
N ALA A 99 6.29 2.10 12.02
CA ALA A 99 7.30 1.51 11.16
C ALA A 99 8.71 1.99 11.52
N LYS A 100 8.88 3.29 11.76
CA LYS A 100 10.15 3.87 12.21
C LYS A 100 10.58 3.33 13.57
N GLU A 101 9.67 3.30 14.54
CA GLU A 101 9.91 2.77 15.89
C GLU A 101 10.42 1.32 15.86
N LYS A 102 9.85 0.50 14.97
CA LYS A 102 10.18 -0.93 14.84
C LYS A 102 11.24 -1.25 13.80
N GLY A 103 11.73 -0.27 13.04
CA GLY A 103 12.64 -0.48 11.92
C GLY A 103 12.04 -1.28 10.75
N ILE A 104 10.72 -1.22 10.60
CA ILE A 104 9.99 -1.84 9.48
C ILE A 104 10.17 -0.94 8.26
N LYS A 105 10.69 -1.50 7.16
CA LYS A 105 10.87 -0.74 5.91
C LYS A 105 9.53 -0.35 5.30
N ILE A 106 9.47 0.86 4.76
CA ILE A 106 8.36 1.35 3.93
C ILE A 106 8.84 1.46 2.49
N TYR A 107 8.07 0.91 1.56
CA TYR A 107 8.31 0.97 0.13
C TYR A 107 7.29 1.86 -0.58
N ALA A 108 7.79 2.76 -1.43
CA ALA A 108 7.01 3.57 -2.36
C ALA A 108 6.67 2.74 -3.59
N ILE A 109 5.39 2.48 -3.85
CA ILE A 109 4.98 1.58 -4.95
C ILE A 109 4.33 2.29 -6.13
N ASN A 110 3.88 3.53 -5.97
CA ASN A 110 3.14 4.20 -7.03
C ASN A 110 4.07 4.82 -8.09
N ILE A 111 3.60 4.93 -9.31
CA ILE A 111 4.37 5.48 -10.42
C ILE A 111 4.48 7.01 -10.32
N PRO A 112 5.51 7.62 -10.93
CA PRO A 112 5.68 9.07 -10.90
C PRO A 112 4.50 9.80 -11.57
N THR A 113 4.06 10.93 -11.02
CA THR A 113 3.02 11.78 -11.64
C THR A 113 3.36 12.16 -13.08
N GLU A 114 4.64 12.36 -13.37
CA GLU A 114 5.16 12.65 -14.70
C GLU A 114 4.89 11.51 -15.68
N LEU A 115 5.03 10.25 -15.23
CA LEU A 115 4.71 9.06 -16.01
C LEU A 115 3.21 8.92 -16.24
N VAL A 116 2.39 9.18 -15.21
CA VAL A 116 0.92 9.20 -15.32
C VAL A 116 0.48 10.21 -16.37
N LYS A 117 1.05 11.42 -16.36
CA LYS A 117 0.77 12.46 -17.35
C LYS A 117 1.12 11.98 -18.75
N LYS A 118 2.28 11.36 -18.94
CA LYS A 118 2.71 10.81 -20.22
C LYS A 118 1.75 9.73 -20.73
N VAL A 119 1.33 8.81 -19.87
CA VAL A 119 0.33 7.77 -20.21
C VAL A 119 -1.00 8.40 -20.63
N ARG A 120 -1.47 9.42 -19.91
CA ARG A 120 -2.68 10.17 -20.26
C ARG A 120 -2.60 10.84 -21.64
N GLU A 121 -1.44 11.37 -22.00
CA GLU A 121 -1.24 12.12 -23.25
C GLU A 121 -0.98 11.22 -24.47
N GLU A 122 -0.21 10.14 -24.28
CA GLU A 122 0.29 9.31 -25.39
C GLU A 122 -0.43 7.96 -25.53
N GLY A 123 -1.07 7.48 -24.45
CA GLY A 123 -1.64 6.15 -24.31
C GLY A 123 -0.63 5.13 -23.77
N LEU A 124 -1.09 4.20 -22.91
CA LEU A 124 -0.23 3.26 -22.19
C LEU A 124 0.63 2.39 -23.13
N GLU A 125 0.06 1.95 -24.26
CA GLU A 125 0.73 1.12 -25.26
C GLU A 125 1.99 1.74 -25.88
N LYS A 126 2.09 3.07 -25.89
CA LYS A 126 3.22 3.81 -26.49
C LYS A 126 4.29 4.19 -25.48
N VAL A 127 3.99 4.09 -24.19
CA VAL A 127 4.92 4.47 -23.12
C VAL A 127 5.83 3.29 -22.76
N ARG A 128 7.13 3.57 -22.65
CA ARG A 128 8.15 2.65 -22.13
C ARG A 128 8.82 3.30 -20.94
N ASP A 129 8.77 2.66 -19.77
CA ASP A 129 9.36 3.15 -18.54
C ASP A 129 9.72 1.97 -17.63
N PRO A 130 10.86 1.98 -16.91
CA PRO A 130 11.22 0.92 -15.96
C PRO A 130 10.22 0.72 -14.82
N ALA A 131 9.35 1.69 -14.54
CA ALA A 131 8.28 1.58 -13.55
C ALA A 131 7.02 0.88 -14.08
N LEU A 132 6.98 0.50 -15.37
CA LEU A 132 5.85 -0.20 -15.99
C LEU A 132 6.32 -1.52 -16.64
N PRO A 133 5.50 -2.58 -16.57
CA PRO A 133 5.73 -3.78 -17.36
C PRO A 133 5.45 -3.53 -18.84
N TYR A 134 6.14 -4.27 -19.71
CA TYR A 134 5.91 -4.25 -21.15
C TYR A 134 5.84 -5.68 -21.71
N PRO A 135 4.83 -6.04 -22.52
CA PRO A 135 3.67 -5.23 -22.92
C PRO A 135 2.75 -4.83 -21.73
N PRO A 136 1.90 -3.79 -21.86
CA PRO A 136 0.93 -3.46 -20.84
C PRO A 136 0.04 -4.64 -20.47
N MET A 137 -0.30 -4.76 -19.19
CA MET A 137 -1.23 -5.80 -18.72
C MET A 137 -2.66 -5.32 -18.86
N GLU A 138 -3.32 -5.79 -19.91
CA GLU A 138 -4.70 -5.45 -20.23
C GLU A 138 -5.65 -5.67 -19.04
N PRO A 139 -6.56 -4.70 -18.78
CA PRO A 139 -7.58 -4.89 -17.78
C PRO A 139 -8.63 -5.91 -18.23
N THR A 140 -9.19 -6.64 -17.28
CA THR A 140 -10.28 -7.58 -17.53
C THR A 140 -11.56 -6.83 -17.93
N GLN A 141 -12.55 -7.55 -18.47
CA GLN A 141 -13.84 -6.92 -18.74
C GLN A 141 -14.52 -6.45 -17.45
N GLN A 142 -14.39 -7.20 -16.35
CA GLN A 142 -14.96 -6.84 -15.06
C GLN A 142 -14.30 -5.59 -14.45
N GLU A 143 -12.98 -5.46 -14.56
CA GLU A 143 -12.26 -4.21 -14.24
C GLU A 143 -12.78 -3.02 -15.05
N LYS A 144 -12.91 -3.19 -16.38
CA LYS A 144 -13.45 -2.14 -17.25
C LYS A 144 -14.85 -1.73 -16.80
N ASP A 145 -15.72 -2.70 -16.52
CA ASP A 145 -17.11 -2.43 -16.11
C ASP A 145 -17.17 -1.70 -14.75
N LEU A 146 -16.32 -2.09 -13.79
CA LEU A 146 -16.20 -1.43 -12.48
C LEU A 146 -15.74 0.03 -12.64
N LEU A 147 -14.69 0.26 -13.42
CA LEU A 147 -14.12 1.58 -13.67
C LEU A 147 -15.08 2.49 -14.44
N LEU A 148 -15.80 1.95 -15.43
CA LEU A 148 -16.86 2.68 -16.15
C LEU A 148 -18.04 3.04 -15.22
N GLY A 149 -18.33 2.21 -14.23
CA GLY A 149 -19.32 2.51 -13.19
C GLY A 149 -18.98 3.79 -12.42
N VAL A 150 -17.71 3.96 -12.03
CA VAL A 150 -17.20 5.15 -11.33
C VAL A 150 -17.31 6.41 -12.19
N LEU A 151 -17.07 6.30 -13.50
CA LEU A 151 -17.13 7.44 -14.41
C LEU A 151 -18.54 7.99 -14.65
N LYS A 152 -19.61 7.28 -14.25
CA LYS A 152 -20.99 7.78 -14.39
C LYS A 152 -21.21 9.10 -13.64
N GLU A 153 -20.49 9.31 -12.55
CA GLU A 153 -20.53 10.54 -11.76
C GLU A 153 -19.58 11.63 -12.31
N HIS A 154 -18.77 11.29 -13.32
CA HIS A 154 -17.73 12.15 -13.91
C HIS A 154 -17.73 12.11 -15.46
N PRO A 155 -18.82 12.51 -16.13
CA PRO A 155 -19.01 12.33 -17.59
C PRO A 155 -18.06 13.14 -18.47
N LYS A 156 -17.25 14.04 -17.89
CA LYS A 156 -16.27 14.88 -18.62
C LYS A 156 -14.89 14.22 -18.72
N VAL A 157 -14.68 13.07 -18.09
CA VAL A 157 -13.40 12.35 -18.12
C VAL A 157 -13.34 11.47 -19.37
N ASP A 158 -12.24 11.56 -20.11
CA ASP A 158 -12.00 10.66 -21.24
C ASP A 158 -11.81 9.22 -20.72
N VAL A 159 -12.70 8.33 -21.18
CA VAL A 159 -12.78 6.95 -20.72
C VAL A 159 -11.50 6.18 -21.01
N HIS A 160 -10.94 6.33 -22.22
CA HIS A 160 -9.74 5.59 -22.61
C HIS A 160 -8.56 6.01 -21.75
N SER A 161 -8.32 7.32 -21.61
CA SER A 161 -7.26 7.85 -20.78
C SER A 161 -7.43 7.44 -19.31
N PHE A 162 -8.66 7.41 -18.80
CA PHE A 162 -8.92 6.95 -17.44
C PHE A 162 -8.54 5.48 -17.24
N LEU A 163 -8.97 4.59 -18.15
CA LEU A 163 -8.63 3.18 -18.10
C LEU A 163 -7.11 2.94 -18.23
N ASP A 164 -6.43 3.67 -19.12
CA ASP A 164 -4.99 3.59 -19.29
C ASP A 164 -4.24 4.02 -18.02
N VAL A 165 -4.67 5.10 -17.38
CA VAL A 165 -4.07 5.60 -16.14
C VAL A 165 -4.28 4.63 -14.99
N GLN A 166 -5.49 4.09 -14.82
CA GLN A 166 -5.78 3.08 -13.79
C GLN A 166 -4.94 1.82 -14.02
N THR A 167 -4.87 1.36 -15.27
CA THR A 167 -4.04 0.20 -15.64
C THR A 167 -2.56 0.46 -15.38
N ALA A 168 -2.07 1.68 -15.65
CA ALA A 168 -0.69 2.06 -15.39
C ALA A 168 -0.37 2.11 -13.89
N TRP A 169 -1.26 2.67 -13.07
CA TRP A 169 -1.12 2.66 -11.61
C TRP A 169 -1.04 1.23 -11.06
N ASP A 170 -2.02 0.39 -11.41
CA ASP A 170 -2.06 -1.00 -10.91
C ASP A 170 -0.84 -1.81 -11.38
N SER A 171 -0.45 -1.65 -12.65
CA SER A 171 0.68 -2.37 -13.23
C SER A 171 2.01 -1.93 -12.64
N GLY A 172 2.18 -0.63 -12.38
CA GLY A 172 3.40 -0.11 -11.77
C GLY A 172 3.53 -0.47 -10.30
N MET A 173 2.43 -0.42 -9.54
CA MET A 173 2.39 -0.92 -8.16
C MET A 173 2.67 -2.41 -8.10
N ALA A 174 2.08 -3.21 -8.99
CA ALA A 174 2.33 -4.64 -9.05
C ALA A 174 3.80 -4.96 -9.37
N LEU A 175 4.42 -4.22 -10.30
CA LEU A 175 5.85 -4.38 -10.62
C LEU A 175 6.75 -3.98 -9.44
N ALA A 176 6.40 -2.92 -8.70
CA ALA A 176 7.11 -2.56 -7.49
C ALA A 176 7.00 -3.68 -6.42
N ILE A 177 5.82 -4.25 -6.21
CA ILE A 177 5.61 -5.38 -5.28
C ILE A 177 6.42 -6.60 -5.71
N ALA A 178 6.47 -6.93 -7.00
CA ALA A 178 7.30 -8.02 -7.51
C ALA A 178 8.80 -7.81 -7.15
N ARG A 179 9.32 -6.60 -7.34
CA ARG A 179 10.69 -6.23 -6.95
C ARG A 179 10.92 -6.31 -5.44
N ILE A 180 9.93 -5.92 -4.64
CA ILE A 180 9.99 -6.04 -3.17
C ILE A 180 10.08 -7.51 -2.77
N LEU A 181 9.29 -8.41 -3.38
CA LEU A 181 9.32 -9.85 -3.10
C LEU A 181 10.67 -10.48 -3.41
N GLU A 182 11.34 -10.04 -4.49
CA GLU A 182 12.69 -10.49 -4.83
C GLU A 182 13.74 -10.01 -3.80
N LYS A 183 13.60 -8.78 -3.31
CA LYS A 183 14.54 -8.15 -2.36
C LYS A 183 14.33 -8.63 -0.92
N GLU A 184 13.09 -8.83 -0.50
CA GLU A 184 12.67 -9.12 0.88
C GLU A 184 12.16 -10.57 0.99
N LYS A 185 13.03 -11.54 0.66
CA LYS A 185 12.68 -12.96 0.49
C LYS A 185 12.08 -13.63 1.73
N ASP A 186 12.40 -13.13 2.92
CA ASP A 186 11.95 -13.68 4.20
C ASP A 186 10.84 -12.86 4.86
N SER A 187 10.38 -11.79 4.21
CA SER A 187 9.38 -10.88 4.76
C SER A 187 8.02 -11.06 4.09
N ARG A 188 6.96 -10.83 4.86
CA ARG A 188 5.63 -10.51 4.35
C ARG A 188 5.64 -9.11 3.73
N VAL A 189 4.90 -8.91 2.65
CA VAL A 189 4.69 -7.60 2.03
C VAL A 189 3.26 -7.15 2.35
N VAL A 190 3.12 -6.20 3.27
CA VAL A 190 1.83 -5.61 3.62
C VAL A 190 1.58 -4.39 2.72
N VAL A 191 0.54 -4.44 1.89
CA VAL A 191 0.27 -3.47 0.84
C VAL A 191 -0.93 -2.60 1.23
N LEU A 192 -0.73 -1.29 1.32
CA LEU A 192 -1.75 -0.29 1.63
C LEU A 192 -2.07 0.48 0.34
N VAL A 193 -3.29 0.29 -0.17
CA VAL A 193 -3.78 0.82 -1.44
C VAL A 193 -5.25 1.21 -1.32
N GLY A 194 -5.71 2.14 -2.14
CA GLY A 194 -7.12 2.47 -2.28
C GLY A 194 -7.96 1.25 -2.68
N GLY A 195 -9.19 1.18 -2.19
CA GLY A 195 -10.11 0.05 -2.37
C GLY A 195 -10.22 -0.45 -3.82
N MET A 196 -10.25 0.48 -4.78
CA MET A 196 -10.38 0.18 -6.21
C MET A 196 -9.16 -0.54 -6.80
N HIS A 197 -7.98 -0.40 -6.21
CA HIS A 197 -6.74 -1.02 -6.68
C HIS A 197 -6.57 -2.48 -6.21
N ALA A 198 -7.37 -2.91 -5.23
CA ALA A 198 -7.40 -4.31 -4.78
C ALA A 198 -8.83 -4.79 -4.50
N PRO A 199 -9.71 -4.88 -5.52
CA PRO A 199 -11.11 -5.26 -5.33
C PRO A 199 -11.26 -6.78 -5.10
N SER A 200 -10.45 -7.61 -5.75
CA SER A 200 -10.35 -9.06 -5.55
C SER A 200 -8.96 -9.58 -5.91
N LEU A 201 -8.71 -10.89 -5.79
CA LEU A 201 -7.43 -11.50 -6.21
C LEU A 201 -7.33 -11.63 -7.73
N GLU A 202 -8.47 -11.61 -8.41
CA GLU A 202 -8.66 -11.75 -9.84
C GLU A 202 -8.69 -10.40 -10.56
N GLU A 203 -8.50 -9.29 -9.85
CA GLU A 203 -8.53 -7.93 -10.40
C GLU A 203 -7.47 -7.04 -9.73
N GLY A 204 -7.29 -5.81 -10.23
CA GLY A 204 -6.42 -4.76 -9.74
C GLY A 204 -4.93 -5.14 -9.66
N VAL A 205 -4.28 -4.62 -8.63
CA VAL A 205 -2.90 -4.93 -8.25
C VAL A 205 -2.71 -6.43 -7.94
N PRO A 206 -3.58 -7.11 -7.16
CA PRO A 206 -3.40 -8.53 -6.84
C PRO A 206 -3.28 -9.46 -8.07
N ARG A 207 -4.16 -9.27 -9.07
CA ARG A 207 -4.08 -10.03 -10.32
C ARG A 207 -2.76 -9.82 -11.03
N ARG A 208 -2.34 -8.56 -11.15
CA ARG A 208 -1.10 -8.18 -11.85
C ARG A 208 0.13 -8.71 -11.12
N VAL A 209 0.12 -8.74 -9.79
CA VAL A 209 1.17 -9.41 -9.00
C VAL A 209 1.19 -10.91 -9.26
N ALA A 210 0.03 -11.58 -9.38
CA ALA A 210 -0.02 -13.00 -9.71
C ALA A 210 0.55 -13.31 -11.11
N LEU A 211 0.36 -12.40 -12.08
CA LEU A 211 0.92 -12.52 -13.42
C LEU A 211 2.45 -12.34 -13.42
N LEU A 212 2.96 -11.38 -12.64
CA LEU A 212 4.39 -11.07 -12.56
C LEU A 212 5.16 -12.07 -11.68
N VAL A 213 4.52 -12.62 -10.65
CA VAL A 213 5.13 -13.58 -9.72
C VAL A 213 4.22 -14.82 -9.59
N PRO A 214 4.23 -15.73 -10.59
CA PRO A 214 3.35 -16.89 -10.59
C PRO A 214 3.49 -17.74 -9.32
N GLY A 215 2.36 -18.09 -8.72
CA GLY A 215 2.30 -18.92 -7.51
C GLY A 215 2.54 -18.18 -6.19
N VAL A 216 2.75 -16.87 -6.20
CA VAL A 216 2.80 -16.08 -4.96
C VAL A 216 1.45 -16.17 -4.24
N LYS A 217 1.49 -16.51 -2.96
CA LYS A 217 0.29 -16.59 -2.13
C LYS A 217 -0.09 -15.19 -1.66
N GLN A 218 -1.34 -14.82 -1.87
CA GLN A 218 -1.84 -13.46 -1.63
C GLN A 218 -3.10 -13.51 -0.76
N LYS A 219 -3.35 -12.44 0.00
CA LYS A 219 -4.56 -12.29 0.82
C LYS A 219 -5.03 -10.84 0.78
N ILE A 220 -6.33 -10.62 0.73
CA ILE A 220 -6.94 -9.32 0.95
C ILE A 220 -7.64 -9.33 2.31
N LEU A 221 -7.31 -8.37 3.16
CA LEU A 221 -7.96 -8.17 4.45
C LEU A 221 -8.76 -6.87 4.41
N ARG A 222 -10.09 -6.98 4.47
CA ARG A 222 -11.00 -5.83 4.50
C ARG A 222 -11.54 -5.60 5.89
N ARG A 223 -11.55 -4.36 6.37
CA ARG A 223 -11.93 -4.02 7.75
C ARG A 223 -13.32 -4.56 8.11
N GLU A 224 -14.28 -4.44 7.19
CA GLU A 224 -15.67 -4.89 7.34
C GLU A 224 -15.78 -6.39 7.70
N ASN A 225 -14.84 -7.22 7.25
CA ASN A 225 -14.84 -8.65 7.53
C ASN A 225 -14.34 -8.98 8.94
N TYR A 226 -13.72 -8.02 9.63
CA TYR A 226 -13.03 -8.26 10.89
C TYR A 226 -13.38 -7.28 12.00
N GLN A 227 -14.44 -6.48 11.83
CA GLN A 227 -14.88 -5.51 12.83
C GLN A 227 -15.02 -6.11 14.23
N ARG A 228 -15.47 -7.35 14.39
CA ARG A 228 -15.59 -8.01 15.71
C ARG A 228 -14.26 -8.44 16.33
N LEU A 229 -13.28 -8.81 15.49
CA LEU A 229 -11.97 -9.28 15.93
C LEU A 229 -11.10 -8.14 16.47
N PHE A 230 -11.29 -6.95 15.91
CA PHE A 230 -10.46 -5.78 16.18
C PHE A 230 -11.18 -4.72 17.06
N SER A 231 -12.52 -4.72 17.14
CA SER A 231 -13.26 -3.80 18.04
C SER A 231 -13.12 -4.11 19.53
N MET A 232 -12.82 -5.36 19.91
CA MET A 232 -12.58 -5.72 21.32
C MET A 232 -11.27 -5.14 21.87
N ASP A 233 -10.29 -4.88 21.01
CA ASP A 233 -8.93 -4.45 21.39
C ASP A 233 -8.77 -2.92 21.41
N LEU A 234 -9.43 -2.21 20.49
CA LEU A 234 -9.44 -0.74 20.43
C LEU A 234 -10.01 -0.05 21.69
N SER A 235 -10.75 -0.79 22.53
CA SER A 235 -11.24 -0.29 23.81
C SER A 235 -10.18 -0.26 24.92
N LYS A 236 -9.07 -0.99 24.78
CA LYS A 236 -8.04 -1.14 25.82
C LYS A 236 -6.81 -0.26 25.62
N ASP A 237 -6.55 0.22 24.41
CA ASP A 237 -5.34 0.97 24.05
C ASP A 237 -5.49 2.50 24.11
N ARG A 238 -6.42 3.03 24.92
CA ARG A 238 -6.58 4.48 25.13
C ARG A 238 -5.54 5.14 26.04
N SER A 239 -4.49 4.43 26.46
CA SER A 239 -3.49 4.99 27.36
C SER A 239 -2.06 4.64 26.95
N SER A 240 -1.40 5.55 26.22
CA SER A 240 -0.03 6.00 26.51
C SER A 240 0.50 6.90 25.38
N ALA A 241 0.06 8.17 25.37
CA ALA A 241 0.86 9.23 24.80
C ALA A 241 2.03 9.53 25.75
N ASN A 242 3.00 8.62 25.80
CA ASN A 242 4.29 8.91 26.41
C ASN A 242 5.33 8.98 25.30
N SER A 243 6.09 10.08 25.31
CA SER A 243 7.31 10.31 24.54
C SER A 243 8.28 9.14 24.75
N MET A 244 8.10 8.08 23.98
CA MET A 244 9.02 6.96 23.90
C MET A 244 10.08 7.33 22.87
N ARG A 245 11.34 7.32 23.30
CA ARG A 245 12.49 7.37 22.39
C ARG A 245 12.32 6.24 21.39
N ASP A 246 12.42 6.53 20.09
CA ASP A 246 12.39 5.51 19.05
C ASP A 246 13.53 4.52 19.33
N PRO A 247 13.26 3.27 19.74
CA PRO A 247 14.29 2.31 20.12
C PRO A 247 15.18 1.90 18.93
N ASN A 248 14.71 2.15 17.69
CA ASN A 248 15.46 1.97 16.47
C ASN A 248 16.38 3.16 16.13
N CYS A 249 16.15 4.34 16.71
CA CYS A 249 17.02 5.49 16.52
C CYS A 249 18.08 5.50 17.63
N ARG A 250 19.36 5.58 17.25
CA ARG A 250 20.41 5.84 18.24
C ARG A 250 20.20 7.22 18.86
N PRO A 251 20.55 7.41 20.15
CA PRO A 251 20.49 8.71 20.79
C PRO A 251 21.40 9.74 20.14
#